data_AF-A0A3D5GF28-F1
#
_entry.id   AF-A0A3D5GF28-F1
#
_cell.length_a   1.000
_cell.length_b   1.000
_cell.length_c   1.000
_cell.angle_alpha   90.00
_cell.angle_beta   90.00
_cell.angle_gamma   90.00
#
_symmetry.space_group_name_H-M   'P 1'
#
loop_
_entity.id
_entity.type
_entity.pdbx_description
1 polymer ?
#
loop_
_entity_poly.entity_id
_entity_poly.type
_entity_poly.pdbx_seq_one_letter_code
_entity_poly.pdbx_strand_id
1 'polypeptide(L)'
;DRIAYVCHDFEDAAHTGIVATKELPPLVLTVCGNSRREQLATFIDGVVSGSAREGRIGMASEIAEALAAFRTFNYERIYLRPASVRQAGRVIDLLRALVDHFLLHPSDLPAKDGDGGPDNRGSAANTLAAVRYVGGMTDRFACRAGVRLLDWDKERLPNGLDVTT
;
A
#
# COMPACT_ATOMS: atom_id res chain seq x y z
N ASP A 1 -11.46 -0.62 -8.82
CA ASP A 1 -10.39 -0.48 -7.81
C ASP A 1 -10.68 -1.25 -6.52
N ARG A 2 -11.55 -0.77 -5.63
CA ARG A 2 -11.85 -1.39 -4.32
C ARG A 2 -12.18 -2.91 -4.38
N ILE A 3 -12.92 -3.34 -5.40
CA ILE A 3 -13.26 -4.76 -5.64
C ILE A 3 -12.02 -5.59 -5.96
N ALA A 4 -11.12 -5.07 -6.79
CA ALA A 4 -9.91 -5.80 -7.17
C ALA A 4 -8.99 -6.01 -5.97
N TYR A 5 -8.73 -4.95 -5.20
CA TYR A 5 -7.85 -5.02 -4.03
C TYR A 5 -8.40 -5.91 -2.92
N VAL A 6 -9.68 -5.81 -2.55
CA VAL A 6 -10.22 -6.62 -1.45
C VAL A 6 -10.14 -8.11 -1.75
N CYS A 7 -10.45 -8.52 -2.99
CA CYS A 7 -10.41 -9.92 -3.40
C CYS A 7 -8.98 -10.43 -3.56
N HIS A 8 -8.08 -9.63 -4.15
CA HIS A 8 -6.68 -10.02 -4.36
C HIS A 8 -5.90 -10.12 -3.04
N ASP A 9 -6.00 -9.10 -2.18
CA ASP A 9 -5.27 -9.09 -0.90
C ASP A 9 -5.71 -10.22 0.02
N PHE A 10 -7.00 -10.57 -0.04
CA PHE A 10 -7.50 -11.73 0.68
C PHE A 10 -6.97 -13.05 0.12
N GLU A 11 -6.95 -13.22 -1.21
CA GLU A 11 -6.38 -14.40 -1.86
C GLU A 11 -4.91 -14.58 -1.48
N ASP A 12 -4.11 -13.52 -1.53
CA ASP A 12 -2.70 -13.54 -1.13
C ASP A 12 -2.53 -13.89 0.35
N ALA A 13 -3.33 -13.28 1.22
CA ALA A 13 -3.29 -13.56 2.65
C ALA A 13 -3.72 -15.00 2.98
N ALA A 14 -4.69 -15.54 2.25
CA ALA A 14 -5.13 -16.92 2.38
C ALA A 14 -4.06 -17.90 1.87
N HIS A 15 -3.48 -17.61 0.71
CA HIS A 15 -2.40 -18.41 0.11
C HIS A 15 -1.16 -18.49 0.99
N THR A 16 -0.81 -17.38 1.66
CA THR A 16 0.33 -17.31 2.58
C THR A 16 0.00 -17.77 4.00
N GLY A 17 -1.24 -18.19 4.28
CA GLY A 17 -1.67 -18.70 5.59
C GLY A 17 -1.83 -17.63 6.68
N ILE A 18 -1.92 -16.35 6.31
CA ILE A 18 -2.21 -15.25 7.25
C ILE A 18 -3.66 -15.35 7.77
N VAL A 19 -4.57 -15.78 6.90
CA VAL A 19 -5.98 -16.07 7.21
C VAL A 19 -6.39 -17.37 6.52
N ALA A 20 -7.48 -17.98 6.97
CA ALA A 20 -8.13 -19.09 6.29
C ALA A 20 -9.45 -18.67 5.66
N THR A 21 -9.85 -19.29 4.55
CA THR A 21 -11.10 -18.97 3.85
C THR A 21 -12.34 -19.04 4.74
N LYS A 22 -12.36 -20.00 5.66
CA LYS A 22 -13.43 -20.18 6.65
C LYS A 22 -13.53 -19.07 7.70
N GLU A 23 -12.53 -18.20 7.83
CA GLU A 23 -12.58 -17.05 8.73
C GLU A 23 -13.34 -15.86 8.12
N LEU A 24 -13.67 -15.90 6.82
CA LEU A 24 -14.48 -14.86 6.20
C LEU A 24 -15.82 -14.68 6.94
N PRO A 25 -16.32 -13.43 7.05
CA PRO A 25 -17.63 -13.19 7.64
C PRO A 25 -18.71 -14.02 6.91
N PRO A 26 -19.69 -14.60 7.61
CA PRO A 26 -20.73 -15.42 7.00
C PRO A 26 -21.48 -14.72 5.86
N LEU A 27 -21.70 -13.40 5.97
CA LEU A 27 -22.30 -12.59 4.92
C LEU A 27 -21.46 -12.62 3.63
N VAL A 28 -20.14 -12.51 3.74
CA VAL A 28 -19.23 -12.56 2.58
C VAL A 28 -19.27 -13.94 1.93
N LEU A 29 -19.21 -15.00 2.73
CA LEU A 29 -19.27 -16.38 2.20
C LEU A 29 -20.61 -16.65 1.49
N THR A 30 -21.71 -16.16 2.05
CA THR A 30 -23.06 -16.39 1.52
C THR A 30 -23.31 -15.60 0.24
N VAL A 31 -22.90 -14.33 0.20
CA VAL A 31 -23.16 -13.43 -0.94
C VAL A 31 -22.12 -13.60 -2.04
N CYS A 32 -20.85 -13.74 -1.68
CA CYS A 32 -19.72 -13.66 -2.60
C CYS A 32 -19.03 -15.00 -2.87
N GLY A 33 -19.34 -16.06 -2.11
CA GLY A 33 -18.67 -17.35 -2.23
C GLY A 33 -17.30 -17.38 -1.55
N ASN A 34 -16.54 -18.44 -1.83
CA ASN A 34 -15.29 -18.75 -1.13
C ASN A 34 -14.04 -18.65 -2.02
N SER A 35 -14.22 -18.47 -3.33
CA SER A 35 -13.14 -18.31 -4.29
C SER A 35 -13.04 -16.87 -4.79
N ARG A 36 -11.83 -16.44 -5.16
CA ARG A 36 -11.62 -15.10 -5.73
C ARG A 36 -12.46 -14.86 -6.99
N ARG A 37 -12.61 -15.90 -7.83
CA ARG A 37 -13.41 -15.83 -9.06
C ARG A 37 -14.88 -15.51 -8.75
N GLU A 38 -15.49 -16.22 -7.80
CA GLU A 38 -16.87 -15.98 -7.38
C GLU A 38 -17.03 -14.57 -6.81
N GLN A 39 -16.12 -14.17 -5.91
CA GLN A 39 -16.16 -12.86 -5.27
C GLN A 39 -16.09 -11.72 -6.30
N LEU A 40 -15.16 -11.82 -7.27
CA LEU A 40 -15.05 -10.85 -8.35
C LEU A 40 -16.32 -10.82 -9.20
N ALA A 41 -16.85 -11.97 -9.60
CA ALA A 41 -18.07 -12.06 -10.40
C ALA A 41 -19.25 -11.39 -9.67
N THR A 42 -19.51 -11.75 -8.42
CA THR A 42 -20.60 -11.17 -7.60
C THR A 42 -20.51 -9.64 -7.53
N PHE A 43 -19.32 -9.09 -7.24
CA PHE A 43 -19.20 -7.64 -7.10
C PHE A 43 -19.25 -6.90 -8.45
N ILE A 44 -18.68 -7.47 -9.51
CA ILE A 44 -18.75 -6.87 -10.86
C ILE A 44 -20.19 -6.87 -11.35
N ASP A 45 -20.87 -8.02 -11.28
CA ASP A 45 -22.27 -8.15 -11.70
C ASP A 45 -23.18 -7.25 -10.84
N GLY A 46 -22.93 -7.20 -9.53
CA GLY A 46 -23.64 -6.32 -8.60
C GLY A 46 -23.55 -4.84 -8.98
N VAL A 47 -22.35 -4.37 -9.38
CA VAL A 47 -22.15 -3.00 -9.87
C VAL A 47 -22.83 -2.79 -11.22
N VAL A 48 -22.68 -3.72 -12.17
CA VAL A 48 -23.27 -3.59 -13.52
C VAL A 48 -24.79 -3.54 -13.43
N SER A 49 -25.42 -4.50 -12.75
CA SER A 49 -26.87 -4.56 -12.59
C SER A 49 -27.42 -3.40 -11.76
N GLY A 50 -26.77 -3.04 -10.65
CA GLY A 50 -27.19 -1.91 -9.82
C GLY A 50 -27.11 -0.58 -10.59
N SER A 51 -26.04 -0.39 -11.36
CA SER A 51 -25.86 0.83 -12.15
C SER A 51 -26.87 0.95 -13.29
N ALA A 52 -27.15 -0.16 -13.98
CA ALA A 52 -28.15 -0.20 -15.04
C ALA A 52 -29.56 0.12 -14.52
N ARG A 53 -29.91 -0.33 -13.31
CA ARG A 53 -31.23 -0.09 -12.71
C ARG A 53 -31.41 1.34 -12.21
N GLU A 54 -30.41 1.89 -11.53
CA GLU A 54 -30.53 3.17 -10.82
C GLU A 54 -30.07 4.39 -11.66
N GLY A 55 -29.51 4.15 -12.86
CA GLY A 55 -28.96 5.21 -13.71
C GLY A 55 -27.73 5.92 -13.14
N ARG A 56 -27.12 5.36 -12.08
CA ARG A 56 -25.93 5.87 -11.40
C ARG A 56 -25.09 4.72 -10.88
N ILE A 57 -23.77 4.91 -10.77
CA ILE A 57 -22.87 3.86 -10.27
C ILE A 57 -23.28 3.41 -8.87
N GLY A 58 -23.58 2.12 -8.73
CA GLY A 58 -24.03 1.53 -7.47
C GLY A 58 -24.29 0.02 -7.56
N MET A 59 -24.51 -0.59 -6.41
CA MET A 59 -24.90 -1.99 -6.26
C MET A 59 -26.05 -2.09 -5.24
N ALA A 60 -26.74 -3.23 -5.20
CA ALA A 60 -27.77 -3.48 -4.19
C ALA A 60 -27.21 -3.46 -2.77
N SER A 61 -28.04 -3.12 -1.76
CA SER A 61 -27.62 -2.98 -0.36
C SER A 61 -26.88 -4.21 0.15
N GLU A 62 -27.42 -5.40 -0.10
CA GLU A 62 -26.84 -6.68 0.33
C GLU A 62 -25.41 -6.89 -0.19
N ILE A 63 -25.17 -6.60 -1.47
CA ILE A 63 -23.82 -6.72 -2.07
C ILE A 63 -22.88 -5.65 -1.52
N ALA A 64 -23.40 -4.43 -1.29
CA ALA A 64 -22.61 -3.35 -0.69
C ALA A 64 -22.21 -3.67 0.75
N GLU A 65 -23.10 -4.27 1.53
CA GLU A 65 -22.86 -4.72 2.90
C GLU A 65 -21.84 -5.85 2.93
N ALA A 66 -21.93 -6.83 2.02
CA ALA A 66 -20.93 -7.88 1.87
C ALA A 66 -19.55 -7.29 1.53
N LEU A 67 -19.47 -6.32 0.61
CA LEU A 67 -18.22 -5.63 0.28
C LEU A 67 -17.66 -4.88 1.49
N ALA A 68 -18.51 -4.21 2.27
CA ALA A 68 -18.09 -3.50 3.48
C ALA A 68 -17.57 -4.46 4.56
N ALA A 69 -18.25 -5.58 4.80
CA ALA A 69 -17.82 -6.62 5.72
C ALA A 69 -16.48 -7.24 5.29
N PHE A 70 -16.32 -7.51 3.99
CA PHE A 70 -15.07 -8.07 3.45
C PHE A 70 -13.90 -7.10 3.63
N ARG A 71 -14.11 -5.81 3.33
CA ARG A 71 -13.08 -4.78 3.56
C ARG A 71 -12.70 -4.65 5.04
N THR A 72 -13.69 -4.71 5.93
CA THR A 72 -13.45 -4.66 7.39
C THR A 72 -12.60 -5.85 7.83
N PHE A 73 -12.94 -7.06 7.36
CA PHE A 73 -12.15 -8.26 7.63
C PHE A 73 -10.69 -8.11 7.15
N ASN A 74 -10.45 -7.68 5.90
CA ASN A 74 -9.09 -7.48 5.40
C ASN A 74 -8.33 -6.44 6.24
N TYR A 75 -9.01 -5.36 6.63
CA TYR A 75 -8.38 -4.31 7.43
C TYR A 75 -7.89 -4.85 8.79
N GLU A 76 -8.76 -5.52 9.52
CA GLU A 76 -8.45 -6.01 10.87
C GLU A 76 -7.50 -7.21 10.87
N ARG A 77 -7.68 -8.14 9.93
CA ARG A 77 -6.99 -9.44 9.94
C ARG A 77 -5.72 -9.46 9.10
N ILE A 78 -5.63 -8.61 8.08
CA ILE A 78 -4.49 -8.60 7.14
C ILE A 78 -3.64 -7.34 7.34
N TYR A 79 -4.24 -6.14 7.30
CA TYR A 79 -3.48 -4.89 7.31
C TYR A 79 -3.04 -4.47 8.72
N LEU A 80 -3.90 -4.61 9.74
CA LEU A 80 -3.61 -4.22 11.13
C LEU A 80 -2.87 -5.30 11.96
N ARG A 81 -2.50 -6.42 11.35
CA ARG A 81 -1.75 -7.45 12.09
C ARG A 81 -0.42 -6.87 12.62
N PRO A 82 0.05 -7.29 13.81
CA PRO A 82 1.25 -6.72 14.41
C PRO A 82 2.49 -6.75 13.51
N ALA A 83 2.65 -7.79 12.69
CA ALA A 83 3.76 -7.90 11.75
C ALA A 83 3.70 -6.82 10.64
N SER A 84 2.51 -6.56 10.08
CA SER A 84 2.31 -5.51 9.07
C SER A 84 2.55 -4.13 9.64
N VAL A 85 2.04 -3.86 10.85
CA VAL A 85 2.22 -2.56 11.51
C VAL A 85 3.69 -2.29 11.82
N ARG A 86 4.42 -3.29 12.33
CA ARG A 86 5.88 -3.16 12.56
C ARG A 86 6.64 -2.91 11.26
N GLN A 87 6.31 -3.63 10.20
CA GLN A 87 6.93 -3.45 8.89
C GLN A 87 6.64 -2.06 8.31
N ALA A 88 5.39 -1.59 8.40
CA ALA A 88 5.01 -0.25 7.97
C ALA A 88 5.76 0.84 8.74
N GLY A 89 5.98 0.64 10.05
CA GLY A 89 6.83 1.53 10.86
C GLY A 89 8.24 1.67 10.29
N ARG A 90 8.90 0.55 9.95
CA ARG A 90 10.24 0.57 9.34
C ARG A 90 10.28 1.31 8.00
N VAL A 91 9.24 1.15 7.18
CA VAL A 91 9.12 1.88 5.91
C VAL A 91 8.97 3.38 6.15
N ILE A 92 8.09 3.78 7.08
CA ILE A 92 7.87 5.19 7.42
C ILE A 92 9.17 5.82 7.94
N ASP A 93 9.90 5.13 8.81
CA ASP A 93 11.17 5.61 9.34
C ASP A 93 12.20 5.80 8.22
N LEU A 94 12.32 4.84 7.30
CA LEU A 94 13.24 4.92 6.17
C LEU A 94 12.92 6.12 5.26
N LEU A 95 11.65 6.27 4.87
CA LEU A 95 11.24 7.33 3.96
C LEU A 95 11.43 8.72 4.60
N ARG A 96 11.11 8.87 5.89
CA ARG A 96 11.37 10.11 6.63
C ARG A 96 12.85 10.45 6.67
N ALA A 97 13.68 9.48 7.06
CA ALA A 97 15.13 9.70 7.14
C ALA A 97 15.76 10.03 5.78
N LEU A 98 15.26 9.44 4.69
CA LEU A 98 15.69 9.81 3.34
C LEU A 98 15.27 11.23 2.95
N VAL A 99 14.04 11.64 3.27
CA VAL A 99 13.60 13.03 3.06
C VAL A 99 14.50 13.98 3.84
N ASP A 100 14.72 13.72 5.14
CA ASP A 100 15.57 14.54 6.00
C ASP A 100 17.00 14.66 5.46
N HIS A 101 17.56 13.55 4.95
CA HIS A 101 18.87 13.56 4.28
C HIS A 101 18.91 14.52 3.10
N PHE A 102 17.96 14.45 2.17
CA PHE A 102 17.95 15.33 1.00
C PHE A 102 17.66 16.80 1.35
N LEU A 103 16.95 17.06 2.45
CA LEU A 103 16.79 18.42 2.95
C LEU A 103 18.11 19.03 3.45
N LEU A 104 18.94 18.22 4.13
CA LEU A 104 20.25 18.62 4.66
C LEU A 104 21.35 18.61 3.59
N HIS A 105 21.23 17.72 2.61
CA HIS A 105 22.17 17.51 1.52
C HIS A 105 21.49 17.64 0.13
N PRO A 106 21.01 18.84 -0.26
CA PRO A 106 20.34 19.00 -1.56
C PRO A 106 21.22 18.66 -2.77
N SER A 107 22.54 18.69 -2.62
CA SER A 107 23.50 18.28 -3.65
C SER A 107 23.40 16.80 -4.04
N ASP A 108 22.78 15.98 -3.17
CA ASP A 108 22.60 14.56 -3.40
C ASP A 108 21.31 14.26 -4.19
N LEU A 109 20.44 15.27 -4.38
CA LEU A 109 19.30 15.17 -5.30
C LEU A 109 19.79 15.14 -6.75
N PRO A 110 19.13 14.39 -7.64
CA PRO A 110 19.43 14.45 -9.06
C PRO A 110 19.25 15.87 -9.61
N ALA A 111 20.10 16.27 -10.56
CA ALA A 111 20.06 17.60 -11.19
C ALA A 111 18.73 17.97 -11.86
N LYS A 112 17.85 16.98 -12.12
CA LYS A 112 16.49 17.20 -12.66
C LYS A 112 15.47 17.58 -11.59
N ASP A 113 15.75 17.23 -10.33
CA ASP A 113 14.89 17.47 -9.18
C ASP A 113 15.43 18.62 -8.30
N GLY A 114 16.73 18.89 -8.37
CA GLY A 114 17.40 20.03 -7.73
C GLY A 114 17.77 21.12 -8.73
N ASP A 115 16.87 22.08 -8.97
CA ASP A 115 17.20 23.35 -9.65
C ASP A 115 17.78 24.40 -8.69
N GLY A 116 17.70 24.13 -7.40
CA GLY A 116 18.21 24.99 -6.34
C GLY A 116 19.70 24.81 -6.14
N GLY A 117 20.47 25.82 -6.52
CA GLY A 117 21.84 25.96 -6.02
C GLY A 117 21.92 25.91 -4.48
N PRO A 118 23.12 26.01 -3.90
CA PRO A 118 23.35 25.86 -2.46
C PRO A 118 22.49 26.75 -1.53
N ASP A 119 21.84 27.79 -2.08
CA ASP A 119 21.01 28.78 -1.39
C ASP A 119 19.54 28.35 -1.13
N ASN A 120 19.11 27.18 -1.62
CA ASN A 120 17.71 26.72 -1.47
C ASN A 120 17.45 25.82 -0.24
N ARG A 121 18.42 25.65 0.67
CA ARG A 121 18.24 24.85 1.90
C ARG A 121 17.08 25.39 2.74
N GLY A 122 16.18 24.51 3.17
CA GLY A 122 15.00 24.88 3.96
C GLY A 122 13.88 25.58 3.18
N SER A 123 14.02 25.81 1.87
CA SER A 123 12.94 26.36 1.03
C SER A 123 11.82 25.34 0.77
N ALA A 124 10.62 25.83 0.49
CA ALA A 124 9.49 24.99 0.09
C ALA A 124 9.77 24.18 -1.20
N ALA A 125 10.56 24.76 -2.12
CA ALA A 125 10.98 24.10 -3.35
C ALA A 125 11.89 22.90 -3.05
N ASN A 126 12.86 23.07 -2.16
CA ASN A 126 13.73 21.98 -1.70
C ASN A 126 12.94 20.86 -1.02
N THR A 127 11.97 21.22 -0.17
CA THR A 127 11.09 20.23 0.48
C THR A 127 10.28 19.44 -0.53
N LEU A 128 9.70 20.12 -1.51
CA LEU A 128 8.94 19.48 -2.57
C LEU A 128 9.82 18.56 -3.43
N ALA A 129 11.05 18.98 -3.75
CA ALA A 129 12.01 18.18 -4.51
C ALA A 129 12.40 16.90 -3.76
N ALA A 130 12.74 17.00 -2.47
CA ALA A 130 13.07 15.85 -1.63
C ALA A 130 11.91 14.86 -1.52
N VAL A 131 10.69 15.34 -1.26
CA VAL A 131 9.49 14.49 -1.17
C VAL A 131 9.18 13.82 -2.51
N ARG A 132 9.28 14.54 -3.63
CA ARG A 132 9.06 13.98 -4.97
C ARG A 132 10.08 12.91 -5.30
N TYR A 133 11.35 13.16 -5.02
CA TYR A 133 12.42 12.22 -5.30
C TYR A 133 12.23 10.92 -4.48
N VAL A 134 12.01 11.06 -3.17
CA VAL A 134 11.76 9.91 -2.28
C VAL A 134 10.48 9.17 -2.65
N GLY A 135 9.40 9.88 -2.98
CA GLY A 135 8.14 9.28 -3.41
C GLY A 135 8.21 8.58 -4.78
N GLY A 136 9.20 8.91 -5.60
CA GLY A 136 9.48 8.24 -6.88
C GLY A 136 10.41 7.02 -6.76
N MET A 137 10.95 6.73 -5.57
CA MET A 137 11.84 5.59 -5.37
C MET A 137 11.06 4.27 -5.39
N THR A 138 11.65 3.26 -6.03
CA THR A 138 11.23 1.87 -5.79
C THR A 138 11.70 1.41 -4.41
N ASP A 139 10.98 0.45 -3.82
CA ASP A 139 11.31 -0.11 -2.50
C ASP A 139 12.79 -0.56 -2.39
N ARG A 140 13.27 -1.28 -3.42
CA ARG A 140 14.68 -1.73 -3.50
C ARG A 140 15.65 -0.55 -3.56
N PHE A 141 15.32 0.50 -4.30
CA PHE A 141 16.16 1.69 -4.39
C PHE A 141 16.20 2.46 -3.07
N ALA A 142 15.06 2.67 -2.42
CA ALA A 142 14.98 3.33 -1.12
C ALA A 142 15.79 2.58 -0.06
N CYS A 143 15.70 1.24 -0.02
CA CYS A 143 16.50 0.43 0.91
C CYS A 143 18.00 0.56 0.66
N ARG A 144 18.45 0.50 -0.61
CA ARG A 144 19.87 0.74 -0.95
C ARG A 144 20.32 2.16 -0.60
N ALA A 145 19.46 3.16 -0.81
CA ALA A 145 19.73 4.53 -0.42
C ALA A 145 19.87 4.66 1.10
N GLY A 146 19.04 3.97 1.88
CA GLY A 146 19.15 3.93 3.35
C GLY A 146 20.51 3.41 3.81
N VAL A 147 21.00 2.32 3.23
CA VAL A 147 22.35 1.80 3.55
C VAL A 147 23.43 2.80 3.14
N ARG A 148 23.37 3.32 1.91
CA ARG A 148 24.45 4.13 1.34
C ARG A 148 24.53 5.55 1.90
N LEU A 149 23.39 6.19 2.14
CA LEU A 149 23.31 7.60 2.51
C LEU A 149 23.13 7.82 4.00
N LEU A 150 22.45 6.90 4.69
CA LEU A 150 22.13 7.03 6.12
C LEU A 150 23.00 6.13 7.00
N ASP A 151 23.88 5.31 6.41
CA ASP A 151 24.69 4.29 7.09
C ASP A 151 23.84 3.34 7.95
N TRP A 152 22.62 3.02 7.48
CA TRP A 152 21.73 2.11 8.21
C TRP A 152 22.15 0.65 8.05
N ASP A 153 22.16 -0.07 9.17
CA ASP A 153 22.25 -1.53 9.16
C ASP A 153 21.06 -2.14 8.41
N LYS A 154 21.31 -3.24 7.68
CA LYS A 154 20.31 -4.02 6.97
C LYS A 154 19.18 -4.50 7.89
N GLU A 155 19.47 -4.77 9.16
CA GLU A 155 18.46 -5.21 10.14
C GLU A 155 17.39 -4.14 10.44
N ARG A 156 17.73 -2.86 10.23
CA ARG A 156 16.81 -1.73 10.39
C ARG A 156 15.86 -1.57 9.20
N LEU A 157 16.22 -2.12 8.04
CA LEU A 157 15.44 -1.99 6.82
C LEU A 157 14.12 -2.79 6.88
N PRO A 158 13.12 -2.42 6.07
CA PRO A 158 11.93 -3.24 5.89
C PRO A 158 12.32 -4.64 5.35
N ASN A 159 11.71 -5.68 5.92
CA ASN A 159 11.97 -7.07 5.53
C ASN A 159 11.46 -7.41 4.11
N GLY A 160 11.98 -8.47 3.49
CA GLY A 160 11.45 -8.99 2.22
C GLY A 160 11.78 -8.16 0.98
N LEU A 161 12.62 -7.13 1.13
CA LEU A 161 13.18 -6.35 0.05
C LEU A 161 14.63 -6.79 -0.12
N ASP A 162 14.90 -7.73 -1.03
CA ASP A 162 16.27 -8.17 -1.32
C ASP A 162 17.13 -6.97 -1.72
N VAL A 163 17.95 -6.50 -0.78
CA VAL A 163 18.94 -5.43 -0.97
C VAL A 163 20.25 -5.98 -1.52
N THR A 164 20.34 -7.30 -1.69
CA THR A 164 21.48 -8.04 -2.23
C THR A 164 21.31 -8.28 -3.73
N THR A 165 21.70 -7.30 -4.53
CA THR A 165 22.64 -7.46 -5.66
C THR A 165 23.17 -6.10 -6.06
#